data_AF-A0A1H7W171-F1
#
_entry.id   AF-A0A1H7W171-F1
#
_cell.length_a   1.000
_cell.length_b   1.000
_cell.length_c   1.000
_cell.angle_alpha   90.00
_cell.angle_beta   90.00
_cell.angle_gamma   90.00
#
_symmetry.space_group_name_H-M   'P 1'
#
loop_
_entity.id
_entity.type
_entity.pdbx_description
1 polymer ?
#
loop_
_entity_poly.entity_id
_entity_poly.type
_entity_poly.pdbx_seq_one_letter_code
_entity_poly.pdbx_strand_id
1 'polypeptide(L)' 'MKQISFAQAEHQNKKKVTRRERFLAQMNALVPWQRLIDALSPSYFPNSAGKRGRPPIGLERMLRIYFLQQWYAL' A
#
# COMPACT_ATOMS: atom_id res chain seq x y z
N MET A 1 20.49 -9.77 -8.30
CA MET A 1 19.22 -10.50 -8.54
C MET A 1 18.43 -10.54 -7.24
N LYS A 2 17.14 -10.17 -7.24
CA LYS A 2 16.29 -10.38 -6.06
C LYS A 2 15.84 -11.85 -6.04
N GLN A 3 16.27 -12.59 -5.02
CA GLN A 3 15.82 -13.97 -4.80
C GLN A 3 14.32 -13.96 -4.48
N ILE A 4 13.53 -14.68 -5.27
CA ILE A 4 12.09 -14.84 -5.04
C ILE A 4 11.84 -15.99 -4.07
N SER A 5 10.91 -15.83 -3.14
CA SER A 5 10.53 -16.92 -2.24
C SER A 5 9.63 -17.93 -2.96
N PHE A 6 9.58 -19.17 -2.48
CA PHE A 6 8.68 -20.20 -3.01
C PHE A 6 7.22 -19.73 -3.04
N ALA A 7 6.77 -19.03 -1.99
CA ALA A 7 5.42 -18.45 -1.93
C ALA A 7 5.16 -17.41 -3.03
N GLN A 8 6.16 -16.60 -3.39
CA GLN A 8 6.04 -15.64 -4.49
C GLN A 8 6.01 -16.35 -5.85
N ALA A 9 6.85 -17.37 -6.04
CA ALA A 9 6.90 -18.14 -7.28
C ALA A 9 5.59 -18.92 -7.53
N GLU A 10 5.01 -19.53 -6.49
CA GLU A 10 3.70 -20.18 -6.60
C GLU A 10 2.58 -19.18 -6.89
N HIS A 11 2.59 -18.02 -6.23
CA HIS A 11 1.58 -16.99 -6.47
C HIS A 11 1.65 -16.43 -7.89
N GLN A 12 2.86 -16.26 -8.44
CA GLN A 12 3.05 -15.83 -9.84
C GLN A 12 2.53 -16.85 -10.86
N ASN A 13 2.61 -18.15 -10.54
CA ASN A 13 2.11 -19.22 -11.40
C ASN A 13 0.60 -19.51 -11.23
N LYS A 14 -0.09 -18.75 -10.37
CA LYS A 14 -1.53 -18.92 -10.13
C LYS A 14 -2.34 -18.49 -11.36
N LYS A 15 -2.97 -19.46 -12.02
CA LYS A 15 -3.78 -19.23 -13.24
C LYS A 15 -5.05 -18.40 -13.03
N LYS A 16 -5.58 -18.32 -11.80
CA LYS A 16 -6.87 -17.68 -11.49
C LYS A 16 -6.68 -16.41 -10.67
N VAL A 17 -6.95 -15.27 -11.31
CA VAL A 17 -7.04 -13.97 -10.61
C VAL A 17 -8.33 -13.93 -9.78
N THR A 18 -8.21 -13.69 -8.49
CA THR A 18 -9.33 -13.60 -7.55
C THR A 18 -10.10 -12.29 -7.75
N ARG A 19 -11.36 -12.25 -7.29
CA ARG A 19 -12.17 -11.02 -7.31
C ARG A 19 -11.49 -9.88 -6.53
N ARG A 20 -10.86 -10.20 -5.38
CA ARG A 20 -10.10 -9.24 -4.57
C ARG A 20 -8.91 -8.67 -5.34
N GLU A 21 -8.10 -9.52 -5.99
CA GLU A 21 -6.96 -9.08 -6.81
C GLU A 21 -7.41 -8.16 -7.96
N ARG A 22 -8.52 -8.49 -8.65
CA ARG A 22 -9.09 -7.63 -9.70
C ARG A 22 -9.56 -6.29 -9.16
N PHE A 23 -10.29 -6.30 -8.05
CA PHE A 23 -10.76 -5.07 -7.40
C PHE A 23 -9.59 -4.18 -6.98
N LEU A 24 -8.56 -4.75 -6.35
CA LEU A 24 -7.37 -4.00 -5.95
C LEU A 24 -6.61 -3.43 -7.15
N ALA A 25 -6.52 -4.16 -8.25
CA ALA A 25 -5.90 -3.66 -9.49
C ALA A 25 -6.70 -2.47 -10.07
N GLN A 26 -8.03 -2.56 -10.08
CA GLN A 26 -8.90 -1.47 -10.53
C GLN A 26 -8.78 -0.25 -9.62
N MET A 27 -8.86 -0.43 -8.31
CA MET A 27 -8.74 0.67 -7.36
C MET A 27 -7.34 1.31 -7.41
N ASN A 28 -6.29 0.51 -7.63
CA ASN A 28 -4.94 1.03 -7.78
C ASN A 28 -4.82 1.96 -9.00
N ALA A 29 -5.56 1.68 -10.09
CA ALA A 29 -5.59 2.54 -11.29
C ALA A 29 -6.55 3.74 -11.15
N LEU A 30 -7.68 3.57 -10.46
CA LEU A 30 -8.73 4.57 -10.36
C LEU A 30 -8.45 5.64 -9.29
N VAL A 31 -7.80 5.26 -8.18
CA VAL A 31 -7.51 6.19 -7.09
C VAL A 31 -6.32 7.08 -7.48
N PRO A 32 -6.44 8.42 -7.41
CA PRO A 32 -5.36 9.33 -7.73
C PRO A 32 -4.34 9.42 -6.57
N TRP A 33 -3.57 8.34 -6.36
CA TRP A 33 -2.66 8.20 -5.21
C TRP A 33 -1.71 9.37 -5.05
N GLN A 34 -1.06 9.80 -6.12
CA GLN A 34 -0.08 10.88 -6.06
C GLN A 34 -0.71 12.18 -5.54
N ARG A 35 -1.89 12.55 -6.07
CA ARG A 35 -2.63 13.74 -5.63
C ARG A 35 -2.99 13.66 -4.14
N LEU A 36 -3.41 12.49 -3.67
CA LEU A 36 -3.74 12.28 -2.25
C LEU A 36 -2.51 12.37 -1.36
N ILE A 37 -1.40 11.78 -1.79
CA ILE A 37 -0.12 11.84 -1.09
C ILE A 37 0.36 13.29 -1.00
N ASP A 38 0.34 14.04 -2.12
CA ASP A 38 0.77 15.43 -2.17
C ASP A 38 -0.10 16.32 -1.27
N ALA A 39 -1.41 16.09 -1.24
CA ALA A 39 -2.33 16.83 -0.38
C ALA A 39 -2.12 16.52 1.11
N LEU A 40 -1.76 15.28 1.46
CA LEU A 40 -1.55 14.84 2.84
C LEU A 40 -0.13 15.08 3.34
N SER A 41 0.85 15.16 2.44
CA SER A 41 2.27 15.29 2.77
C SER A 41 2.59 16.45 3.72
N PRO A 42 1.99 17.66 3.60
CA PRO A 42 2.28 18.76 4.53
C PRO A 42 1.87 18.47 5.97
N SER A 43 0.85 17.64 6.16
CA SER A 43 0.31 17.29 7.49
C SER A 43 0.94 16.01 8.07
N TYR A 44 1.61 15.21 7.24
CA TYR A 44 2.07 13.89 7.62
C TYR A 44 3.45 13.90 8.28
N PHE A 45 3.46 13.67 9.59
CA PHE A 45 4.65 13.56 10.45
C PHE A 45 5.83 14.49 10.09
N PRO A 46 5.64 15.82 10.09
CA PRO A 46 6.74 16.78 9.86
C PRO A 46 7.89 16.66 10.89
N ASN A 47 7.62 16.05 12.07
CA ASN A 47 8.50 16.08 13.24
C ASN A 47 9.08 14.72 13.65
N SER A 48 9.02 13.69 12.79
CA SER A 48 9.50 12.34 13.11
C SER A 48 10.90 12.01 12.57
N ALA A 49 11.45 12.84 11.68
CA ALA A 49 12.83 12.72 11.25
C ALA A 49 13.75 13.08 12.43
N GLY A 50 14.24 12.08 13.16
CA GLY A 50 15.24 12.25 14.23
C GLY A 50 14.77 12.00 15.66
N LYS A 51 13.50 11.60 15.91
CA LYS A 51 13.07 11.20 17.26
C LYS A 51 13.44 9.73 17.55
N ARG A 52 13.97 9.46 18.75
CA ARG A 52 14.28 8.10 19.24
C ARG A 52 12.99 7.27 19.29
N GLY A 53 12.94 6.16 18.56
CA GLY A 53 11.78 5.26 18.50
C GLY A 53 11.65 4.55 17.14
N ARG A 54 10.58 3.77 16.97
CA ARG A 54 10.27 3.15 15.68
C ARG A 54 9.92 4.26 14.66
N PRO A 55 10.57 4.33 13.49
CA PRO A 55 10.22 5.31 12.48
C PRO A 55 8.75 5.11 12.08
N PRO A 56 7.99 6.19 11.84
CA PRO A 56 6.62 6.06 11.34
C PRO A 56 6.62 5.34 9.99
N ILE A 57 5.53 4.64 9.72
CA ILE A 57 5.28 4.02 8.42
C ILE A 57 5.27 5.14 7.36
N GLY A 58 5.76 4.89 6.14
CA GLY A 58 5.69 5.89 5.08
C GLY A 58 4.24 6.24 4.72
N LEU A 59 3.96 7.52 4.41
CA LEU A 59 2.62 8.05 4.12
C LEU A 59 1.86 7.18 3.13
N GLU A 60 2.49 6.86 2.01
CA GLU A 60 1.90 6.06 0.96
C GLU A 60 1.45 4.67 1.46
N ARG A 61 2.31 3.99 2.21
CA ARG A 61 1.98 2.66 2.75
C ARG A 61 0.83 2.75 3.74
N MET A 62 0.85 3.75 4.61
CA MET A 62 -0.20 3.95 5.61
C MET A 62 -1.54 4.29 4.94
N LEU A 63 -1.53 5.19 3.96
CA LEU A 63 -2.70 5.57 3.19
C LEU A 63 -3.33 4.37 2.48
N ARG A 64 -2.52 3.53 1.82
CA ARG A 64 -3.01 2.31 1.17
C ARG A 64 -3.66 1.33 2.16
N ILE A 65 -3.12 1.22 3.38
CA ILE A 65 -3.70 0.37 4.42
C ILE A 65 -5.07 0.89 4.87
N TYR A 66 -5.21 2.21 5.09
CA TYR A 66 -6.50 2.78 5.48
C TYR A 66 -7.57 2.58 4.40
N PHE A 67 -7.21 2.75 3.12
CA PHE A 67 -8.14 2.44 2.02
C PHE A 67 -8.54 0.97 1.98
N LEU A 68 -7.59 0.06 2.19
CA LEU A 68 -7.89 -1.38 2.31
C LEU A 68 -8.85 -1.67 3.46
N GLN A 69 -8.62 -1.06 4.63
CA GLN A 69 -9.52 -1.21 5.77
C GLN A 69 -10.93 -0.73 5.43
N GLN A 70 -11.04 0.45 4.83
CA GLN A 70 -12.33 1.03 4.43
C GLN A 70 -13.06 0.17 3.38
N TRP A 71 -12.36 -0.37 2.37
CA TRP A 71 -12.99 -1.17 1.31
C TRP A 71 -13.46 -2.53 1.77
N TYR A 72 -12.74 -3.15 2.70
CA TYR A 72 -13.08 -4.47 3.21
C TYR A 72 -13.84 -4.44 4.53
N ALA A 73 -14.17 -3.25 5.06
CA ALA A 73 -14.76 -3.06 6.38
C ALA A 73 -13.98 -3.83 7.47
N LEU A 74 -12.64 -3.76 7.41
CA LEU A 74 -11.73 -4.41 8.36
C LEU A 74 -11.57 -3.59 9.64
#